data_AF-A0A819RSJ8-F1
#
_entry.id   AF-A0A819RSJ8-F1
#
_cell.length_a   1.000
_cell.length_b   1.000
_cell.length_c   1.000
_cell.angle_alpha   90.00
_cell.angle_beta   90.00
_cell.angle_gamma   90.00
#
_symmetry.space_group_name_H-M   'P 1'
#
loop_
_entity.id
_entity.type
_entity.pdbx_description
1 polymer ?
#
loop_
_entity_poly.entity_id
_entity_poly.type
_entity_poly.pdbx_seq_one_letter_code
_entity_poly.pdbx_strand_id
1 'polypeptide(L)'
;MGKKDGSICCRKCSRELGELAWLKKRNTIYFINNPEFFNKNECKLDSVYQNFQENLVMGDVKCTCGNSLGGCQKFMDRPELGTLCALKCKQIKFAIDKRSPFIEFQQWSKNNRFEIEELEEI
;
A
#
# COMPACT_ATOMS: atom_id res chain seq x y z
N MET A 1 1.07 24.09 12.23
CA MET A 1 -0.26 23.43 12.15
C MET A 1 -0.03 22.04 11.57
N GLY A 2 -0.16 21.00 12.38
CA GLY A 2 0.31 19.64 12.05
C GLY A 2 -0.51 19.00 10.93
N LYS A 3 0.17 18.38 9.97
CA LYS A 3 -0.44 17.42 9.03
C LYS A 3 -1.21 16.39 9.87
N LYS A 4 -2.46 16.12 9.51
CA LYS A 4 -3.21 15.04 10.15
C LYS A 4 -2.68 13.74 9.56
N ASP A 5 -1.71 13.15 10.25
CA ASP A 5 -1.03 11.93 9.85
C ASP A 5 -1.96 10.74 10.04
N GLY A 6 -2.82 10.50 9.03
CA GLY A 6 -3.64 9.32 8.99
C GLY A 6 -2.78 8.06 8.90
N SER A 7 -3.30 6.93 9.34
CA SER A 7 -2.60 5.65 9.33
C SER A 7 -3.34 4.63 8.46
N ILE A 8 -2.56 3.77 7.83
CA ILE A 8 -3.03 2.62 7.06
C ILE A 8 -2.94 1.42 7.99
N CYS A 9 -4.05 0.74 8.21
CA CYS A 9 -4.14 -0.41 9.09
C CYS A 9 -4.57 -1.66 8.34
N CYS A 10 -4.13 -2.83 8.80
CA CYS A 10 -4.63 -4.10 8.31
C CYS A 10 -6.10 -4.25 8.68
N ARG A 11 -6.94 -4.64 7.72
CA ARG A 11 -8.37 -4.83 7.98
C ARG A 11 -8.62 -5.94 9.01
N LYS A 12 -7.89 -7.06 8.89
CA LYS A 12 -8.07 -8.25 9.73
C LYS A 12 -7.69 -8.03 11.21
N CYS A 13 -6.47 -7.58 11.50
CA CYS A 13 -5.98 -7.45 12.88
C CYS A 13 -5.99 -6.01 13.41
N SER A 14 -6.39 -5.02 12.61
CA SER A 14 -6.35 -3.59 12.95
C SER A 14 -4.95 -3.02 13.25
N ARG A 15 -3.88 -3.80 13.06
CA ARG A 15 -2.51 -3.35 13.25
C ARG A 15 -2.17 -2.24 12.25
N GLU A 16 -1.49 -1.22 12.74
CA GLU A 16 -0.91 -0.16 11.91
C GLU A 16 0.20 -0.72 11.01
N LEU A 17 0.13 -0.39 9.72
CA LEU A 17 1.05 -0.83 8.68
C LEU A 17 2.01 0.29 8.26
N GLY A 18 1.55 1.54 8.36
CA GLY A 18 2.30 2.72 7.96
C GLY A 18 1.41 3.97 7.93
N GLU A 19 1.99 5.06 7.49
CA GLU A 19 1.31 6.35 7.38
C GLU A 19 0.57 6.49 6.04
N LEU A 20 -0.53 7.23 6.04
CA LEU A 20 -1.29 7.55 4.84
C LEU A 20 -0.46 8.32 3.82
N ALA A 21 0.49 9.14 4.28
CA ALA A 21 1.41 9.90 3.43
C ALA A 21 2.31 9.00 2.56
N TRP A 22 2.50 7.73 2.94
CA TRP A 22 3.26 6.76 2.16
C TRP A 22 2.46 6.20 0.99
N LEU A 23 1.14 6.39 0.98
CA LEU A 23 0.28 5.95 -0.12
C LEU A 23 0.45 6.88 -1.32
N LYS A 24 0.81 6.31 -2.45
CA LYS A 24 0.83 6.97 -3.76
C LYS A 24 -0.12 6.25 -4.71
N LYS A 25 -0.58 6.92 -5.74
CA LYS A 25 -1.39 6.30 -6.81
C LYS A 25 -0.69 6.43 -8.16
N ARG A 26 -0.83 5.43 -9.02
CA ARG A 26 -0.49 5.52 -10.46
C ARG A 26 -1.62 4.83 -11.20
N ASN A 27 -2.30 5.56 -12.08
CA ASN A 27 -3.52 5.09 -12.73
C ASN A 27 -4.58 4.64 -11.70
N THR A 28 -4.96 3.36 -11.70
CA THR A 28 -5.96 2.77 -10.80
C THR A 28 -5.36 1.96 -9.65
N ILE A 29 -4.02 1.93 -9.54
CA ILE A 29 -3.28 1.14 -8.56
C ILE A 29 -2.69 2.06 -7.50
N TYR A 30 -2.72 1.60 -6.25
CA TYR A 30 -2.24 2.33 -5.08
C TYR A 30 -1.07 1.59 -4.46
N PHE A 31 0.00 2.34 -4.20
CA PHE A 31 1.31 1.82 -3.81
C PHE A 31 1.72 2.40 -2.47
N ILE A 32 2.43 1.62 -1.67
CA ILE A 32 3.23 2.16 -0.57
C ILE A 32 4.62 2.50 -1.07
N ASN A 33 4.95 3.79 -1.09
CA ASN A 33 6.27 4.31 -1.42
C ASN A 33 7.05 4.64 -0.13
N ASN A 34 7.34 3.60 0.65
CA ASN A 34 8.25 3.70 1.79
C ASN A 34 8.87 2.33 2.10
N PRO A 35 10.21 2.20 2.13
CA PRO A 35 10.88 0.93 2.40
C PRO A 35 10.60 0.37 3.80
N GLU A 36 10.30 1.22 4.80
CA GLU A 36 9.96 0.77 6.16
C GLU A 36 8.73 -0.12 6.21
N PHE A 37 7.84 -0.01 5.22
CA PHE A 37 6.66 -0.85 5.12
C PHE A 37 7.02 -2.34 5.05
N PHE A 38 8.10 -2.68 4.35
CA PHE A 38 8.60 -4.06 4.24
C PHE A 38 9.37 -4.52 5.49
N ASN A 39 9.89 -3.60 6.30
CA ASN A 39 10.46 -3.96 7.60
C ASN A 39 9.35 -4.36 8.60
N LYS A 40 8.15 -3.78 8.44
CA LYS A 40 6.99 -4.04 9.32
C LYS A 40 6.11 -5.21 8.85
N ASN A 41 6.25 -5.65 7.60
CA ASN A 41 5.38 -6.64 6.96
C ASN A 41 6.19 -7.65 6.15
N GLU A 42 5.76 -8.92 6.15
CA GLU A 42 6.48 -9.96 5.42
C GLU A 42 6.12 -9.88 3.92
N CYS A 43 7.07 -9.50 3.06
CA CYS A 43 6.97 -9.83 1.64
C CYS A 43 7.35 -11.30 1.48
N LYS A 44 6.38 -12.15 1.15
CA LYS A 44 6.65 -13.52 0.74
C LYS A 44 6.74 -13.51 -0.78
N LEU A 45 7.96 -13.64 -1.27
CA LEU A 45 8.22 -13.87 -2.69
C LEU A 45 7.48 -15.15 -3.07
N ASP A 46 6.55 -15.03 -4.01
CA ASP A 46 5.84 -16.17 -4.56
C ASP A 46 6.58 -16.58 -5.83
N SER A 47 6.67 -17.88 -6.12
CA SER A 47 7.41 -18.39 -7.28
C SER A 47 6.77 -18.03 -8.64
N VAL A 48 5.62 -17.35 -8.62
CA VAL A 48 4.87 -16.93 -9.80
C VAL A 48 5.22 -15.49 -10.13
N TYR A 49 6.27 -15.33 -10.91
CA TYR A 49 6.63 -14.06 -11.52
C TYR A 49 5.66 -13.76 -12.66
N GLN A 50 4.91 -12.67 -12.54
CA GLN A 50 4.14 -12.13 -13.67
C GLN A 50 4.86 -10.88 -14.17
N ASN A 51 5.45 -11.01 -15.36
CA ASN A 51 5.96 -9.89 -16.13
C ASN A 51 4.78 -9.27 -16.87
N PHE A 52 4.39 -8.08 -16.43
CA PHE A 52 3.67 -7.15 -17.29
C PHE A 52 4.72 -6.23 -17.93
N GLN A 53 4.47 -5.73 -19.14
CA GLN A 53 5.47 -5.01 -19.95
C GLN A 53 6.27 -3.93 -19.20
N GLU A 54 5.68 -3.32 -18.16
CA GLU A 54 6.30 -2.26 -17.35
C GLU A 54 6.55 -2.67 -15.88
N ASN A 55 5.93 -3.75 -15.40
CA ASN A 55 5.89 -4.12 -13.98
C ASN A 55 6.19 -5.60 -13.75
N LEU A 56 7.13 -5.86 -12.85
CA LEU A 56 7.41 -7.20 -12.33
C LEU A 56 6.67 -7.39 -11.00
N VAL A 57 5.69 -8.29 -10.96
CA VAL A 57 5.07 -8.75 -9.71
C VAL A 57 5.93 -9.86 -9.11
N MET A 58 6.47 -9.63 -7.91
CA MET A 58 7.47 -10.48 -7.25
C MET A 58 6.87 -11.40 -6.17
N GLY A 59 5.65 -11.15 -5.71
CA GLY A 59 5.01 -11.94 -4.65
C GLY A 59 3.93 -11.19 -3.89
N ASP A 60 3.49 -11.76 -2.78
CA ASP A 60 2.43 -11.21 -1.93
C ASP A 60 3.04 -10.55 -0.68
N VAL A 61 2.56 -9.34 -0.34
CA VAL A 61 2.83 -8.76 0.99
C VAL A 61 1.77 -9.23 1.96
N LYS A 62 2.20 -9.78 3.10
CA LYS A 62 1.32 -10.20 4.19
C LYS A 62 1.58 -9.37 5.44
N CYS A 63 0.50 -8.98 6.09
CA CYS A 63 0.57 -8.52 7.47
C CYS A 63 1.07 -9.66 8.37
N THR A 64 1.69 -9.35 9.49
CA THR A 64 2.14 -10.33 10.50
C THR A 64 1.01 -11.22 11.03
N CYS A 65 -0.26 -10.82 10.90
CA CYS A 65 -1.42 -11.68 11.19
C CYS A 65 -1.77 -12.69 10.07
N GLY A 66 -0.95 -12.76 9.03
CA GLY A 66 -1.13 -13.58 7.84
C GLY A 66 -2.09 -13.02 6.78
N ASN A 67 -2.67 -11.83 6.98
CA ASN A 67 -3.58 -11.23 5.99
C ASN A 67 -2.81 -10.76 4.75
N SER A 68 -3.20 -11.18 3.55
CA SER A 68 -2.64 -10.67 2.28
C SER A 68 -3.06 -9.21 2.11
N LEU A 69 -2.09 -8.30 2.08
CA LEU A 69 -2.29 -6.85 1.95
C LEU A 69 -2.26 -6.40 0.50
N GLY A 70 -1.55 -7.12 -0.35
CA GLY A 70 -1.17 -6.64 -1.66
C GLY A 70 -0.07 -7.48 -2.31
N GLY A 71 0.53 -6.96 -3.37
CA GLY A 71 1.65 -7.59 -4.07
C GLY A 71 2.90 -6.71 -4.04
N CYS A 72 4.08 -7.34 -3.93
CA CYS A 72 5.38 -6.70 -4.12
C CYS A 72 5.57 -6.48 -5.63
N GLN A 73 5.72 -5.23 -6.06
CA GLN A 73 5.90 -4.85 -7.47
C GLN A 73 7.18 -4.06 -7.65
N LYS A 74 7.90 -4.34 -8.74
CA LYS A 74 9.06 -3.58 -9.18
C LYS A 74 8.79 -3.01 -10.57
N PHE A 75 9.02 -1.71 -10.71
CA PHE A 75 8.90 -1.01 -11.98
C PHE A 75 10.19 -1.21 -12.77
N MET A 76 10.09 -1.80 -13.96
CA MET A 76 11.25 -2.07 -14.81
C MET A 76 11.70 -0.82 -15.57
N ASP A 77 10.75 0.08 -15.86
CA ASP A 77 10.94 1.41 -16.45
C ASP A 77 11.52 2.44 -15.47
N ARG A 78 11.40 2.19 -14.16
CA ARG A 78 11.75 3.12 -13.08
C ARG A 78 12.46 2.41 -11.90
N PRO A 79 13.67 1.85 -12.09
CA PRO A 79 14.36 1.05 -11.08
C PRO A 79 14.69 1.82 -9.79
N GLU A 80 14.80 3.14 -9.84
CA GLU A 80 15.05 4.04 -8.72
C GLU A 80 13.90 4.10 -7.71
N LEU A 81 12.67 3.75 -8.13
CA LEU A 81 11.54 3.59 -7.21
C LEU A 81 11.67 2.33 -6.33
N GLY A 82 12.60 1.43 -6.67
CA GLY A 82 12.82 0.20 -5.92
C GLY A 82 11.62 -0.76 -5.98
N THR A 83 11.36 -1.45 -4.86
CA THR A 83 10.21 -2.35 -4.73
C THR A 83 9.11 -1.63 -3.98
N LEU A 84 7.91 -1.58 -4.56
CA LEU A 84 6.72 -0.97 -3.99
C LEU A 84 5.68 -2.04 -3.65
N CYS A 85 4.81 -1.77 -2.66
CA CYS A 85 3.69 -2.66 -2.36
C CYS A 85 2.41 -2.13 -2.99
N ALA A 86 1.88 -2.83 -3.99
CA ALA A 86 0.56 -2.56 -4.56
C ALA A 86 -0.54 -3.09 -3.63
N LEU A 87 -1.30 -2.21 -2.98
CA LEU A 87 -2.27 -2.57 -1.96
C LEU A 87 -3.64 -2.99 -2.54
N LYS A 88 -4.23 -4.03 -1.94
CA LYS A 88 -5.61 -4.44 -2.18
C LYS A 88 -6.53 -3.62 -1.27
N CYS A 89 -7.33 -2.73 -1.86
CA CYS A 89 -8.27 -1.84 -1.16
C CYS A 89 -9.07 -2.53 -0.03
N LYS A 90 -9.61 -3.74 -0.29
CA LYS A 90 -10.45 -4.49 0.65
C LYS A 90 -9.69 -5.13 1.82
N GLN A 91 -8.36 -5.04 1.85
CA GLN A 91 -7.48 -5.69 2.83
C GLN A 91 -6.94 -4.71 3.88
N ILE A 92 -7.21 -3.43 3.70
CA ILE A 92 -6.76 -2.35 4.57
C ILE A 92 -7.95 -1.51 5.03
N LYS A 93 -7.71 -0.70 6.06
CA LYS A 93 -8.61 0.33 6.56
C LYS A 93 -7.80 1.53 7.03
N PHE A 94 -8.41 2.70 7.08
CA PHE A 94 -7.72 3.95 7.37
C PHE A 94 -8.18 4.53 8.69
N ALA A 95 -7.26 5.07 9.48
CA ALA A 95 -7.57 5.85 10.67
C ALA A 95 -7.06 7.28 10.46
N ILE A 96 -7.91 8.30 10.69
CA ILE A 96 -7.48 9.72 10.58
C ILE A 96 -6.71 10.14 11.83
N ASP A 97 -7.09 9.57 12.98
CA ASP A 97 -6.44 9.70 14.27
C ASP A 97 -6.83 8.51 15.16
N LYS A 98 -6.25 8.40 16.37
CA LYS A 98 -6.49 7.28 17.30
C LYS A 98 -7.94 7.16 17.81
N ARG A 99 -8.77 8.19 17.66
CA ARG A 99 -10.15 8.26 18.17
C ARG A 99 -11.19 8.19 17.05
N SER A 100 -10.79 8.45 15.82
CA SER A 100 -11.64 8.41 14.65
C SER A 100 -12.03 6.96 14.30
N PRO A 101 -13.28 6.72 13.85
CA PRO A 101 -13.67 5.43 13.33
C PRO A 101 -12.84 5.07 12.09
N PHE A 102 -12.62 3.77 11.89
CA PHE A 102 -11.95 3.30 10.69
C PHE A 102 -12.78 3.59 9.44
N ILE A 103 -12.09 4.01 8.38
CA ILE A 103 -12.65 4.21 7.05
C ILE A 103 -12.25 3.01 6.19
N GLU A 104 -13.25 2.35 5.61
CA GLU A 104 -13.06 1.20 4.72
C GLU A 104 -13.63 1.51 3.35
N PHE A 105 -12.89 1.17 2.30
CA PHE A 105 -13.36 1.28 0.93
C PHE A 105 -13.51 -0.10 0.31
N GLN A 106 -14.59 -0.30 -0.44
CA GLN A 106 -14.79 -1.54 -1.21
C GLN A 106 -13.97 -1.55 -2.51
N GLN A 107 -13.67 -0.36 -3.05
CA GLN A 107 -12.93 -0.13 -4.28
C GLN A 107 -12.19 1.20 -4.15
N TRP A 108 -11.01 1.29 -4.77
CA TRP A 108 -10.18 2.49 -4.74
C TRP A 108 -10.86 3.71 -5.37
N SER A 109 -11.66 3.51 -6.41
CA SER A 109 -12.46 4.56 -7.05
C SER A 109 -13.48 5.25 -6.12
N LYS A 110 -13.80 4.64 -4.97
CA LYS A 110 -14.69 5.21 -3.96
C LYS A 110 -13.95 6.07 -2.93
N ASN A 111 -12.62 6.22 -3.05
CA ASN A 111 -11.88 7.13 -2.20
C ASN A 111 -12.23 8.59 -2.55
N ASN A 112 -13.10 9.18 -1.74
CA ASN A 112 -13.44 10.60 -1.79
C ASN A 112 -13.06 11.34 -0.49
N ARG A 113 -12.28 10.70 0.38
CA ARG A 113 -11.90 11.21 1.71
C ARG A 113 -10.46 11.69 1.78
N PHE A 114 -9.59 11.09 0.97
CA PHE A 114 -8.15 11.34 1.02
C PHE A 114 -7.65 11.80 -0.33
N GLU A 115 -6.97 12.94 -0.34
CA GLU A 115 -6.13 13.34 -1.45
C GLU A 115 -4.86 12.49 -1.42
N ILE A 116 -4.70 11.66 -2.45
CA ILE A 116 -3.54 10.78 -2.60
C ILE A 116 -2.70 11.32 -3.75
N GLU A 117 -1.44 11.61 -3.44
CA GLU A 117 -0.46 12.09 -4.41
C GLU A 117 -0.19 11.03 -5.48
N GLU A 118 0.04 11.48 -6.71
CA GLU A 118 0.52 10.59 -7.77
C GLU A 118 1.92 10.05 -7.38
N LEU A 119 2.25 8.86 -7.87
CA LEU A 119 3.60 8.34 -7.80
C LEU A 119 4.44 9.15 -8.79
N GLU A 120 5.01 10.26 -8.30
CA GLU A 120 5.81 11.17 -9.10
C GLU A 120 7.07 10.50 -9.66
N GLU A 121 7.46 10.99 -10.84
CA GLU A 121 8.74 10.73 -11.47
C GLU A 121 9.84 11.44 -10.66
N ILE A 122 10.67 10.70 -9.93
CA ILE A 122 11.93 11.22 -9.36
C ILE A 122 12.93 11.48 -10.49
#